data_AF-V8R641-F1
#
_entry.id   AF-V8R641-F1
#
_cell.length_a   1.000
_cell.length_b   1.000
_cell.length_c   1.000
_cell.angle_alpha   90.00
_cell.angle_beta   90.00
_cell.angle_gamma   90.00
#
_symmetry.space_group_name_H-M   'P 1'
#
loop_
_entity.id
_entity.type
_entity.pdbx_description
1 polymer ?
#
loop_
_entity_poly.entity_id
_entity_poly.type
_entity_poly.pdbx_seq_one_letter_code
_entity_poly.pdbx_strand_id
1 'polypeptide(L)'
;MSSGGTIIERFVAQELDDSVRSILKNAFDERVCSESILFRAFEFNCFDVSLDFEKGIVTLQDVLSAGESSVLDIPIRDFISACGLNVSC
;
A
#
# COMPACT_ATOMS: atom_id res chain seq x y z
N MET A 1 -19.00 -12.55 -11.55
CA MET A 1 -18.10 -11.87 -12.52
C MET A 1 -16.83 -11.58 -11.77
N SER A 2 -15.77 -12.38 -11.99
CA SER A 2 -14.47 -12.08 -11.41
C SER A 2 -13.94 -10.87 -12.17
N SER A 3 -14.09 -9.67 -11.60
CA SER A 3 -13.37 -8.50 -12.08
C SER A 3 -11.90 -8.76 -11.78
N GLY A 4 -11.22 -9.48 -12.68
CA GLY A 4 -9.81 -9.84 -12.61
C GLY A 4 -8.94 -8.61 -12.81
N GLY A 5 -9.03 -7.67 -11.87
CA GLY A 5 -8.09 -6.58 -11.73
C GLY A 5 -6.82 -7.04 -11.03
N THR A 6 -5.75 -6.32 -11.27
CA THR A 6 -4.48 -6.43 -10.55
C THR A 6 -4.69 -6.29 -9.03
N ILE A 7 -3.74 -6.77 -8.22
CA ILE A 7 -3.82 -6.65 -6.75
C ILE A 7 -4.04 -5.19 -6.31
N ILE A 8 -3.37 -4.23 -6.96
CA ILE A 8 -3.53 -2.81 -6.65
C ILE A 8 -4.95 -2.30 -6.95
N GLU A 9 -5.57 -2.71 -8.06
CA GLU A 9 -6.95 -2.31 -8.36
C GLU A 9 -7.95 -2.87 -7.34
N ARG A 10 -7.71 -4.11 -6.88
CA ARG A 10 -8.54 -4.74 -5.85
C ARG A 10 -8.35 -4.06 -4.49
N PHE A 11 -7.12 -3.73 -4.12
CA PHE A 11 -6.82 -2.95 -2.92
C PHE A 11 -7.56 -1.60 -2.94
N VAL A 12 -7.44 -0.85 -4.04
CA VAL A 12 -8.10 0.45 -4.19
C VAL A 12 -9.62 0.34 -4.10
N ALA A 13 -10.22 -0.70 -4.69
CA ALA A 13 -11.66 -0.85 -4.73
C ALA A 13 -12.27 -1.42 -3.43
N GLN A 14 -11.50 -2.21 -2.66
CA GLN A 14 -12.04 -2.99 -1.55
C GLN A 14 -11.60 -2.47 -0.17
N GLU A 15 -10.41 -1.86 -0.08
CA GLU A 15 -9.82 -1.49 1.21
C GLU A 15 -9.53 0.01 1.34
N LEU A 16 -9.20 0.69 0.24
CA LEU A 16 -8.73 2.08 0.26
C LEU A 16 -9.87 3.10 0.45
N ASP A 17 -10.42 3.14 1.66
CA ASP A 17 -11.32 4.19 2.13
C ASP A 17 -10.55 5.43 2.64
N ASP A 18 -11.28 6.46 3.08
CA ASP A 18 -10.67 7.70 3.57
C ASP A 18 -9.84 7.51 4.84
N SER A 19 -10.17 6.52 5.68
CA SER A 19 -9.41 6.17 6.88
C SER A 19 -8.08 5.52 6.51
N VAL A 20 -8.12 4.52 5.63
CA VAL A 20 -6.92 3.83 5.12
C VAL A 20 -6.02 4.80 4.38
N ARG A 21 -6.58 5.70 3.55
CA ARG A 21 -5.80 6.77 2.90
C ARG A 21 -5.11 7.67 3.91
N SER A 22 -5.80 8.06 4.98
CA SER A 22 -5.22 8.89 6.05
C SER A 22 -4.07 8.18 6.75
N ILE A 23 -4.24 6.90 7.09
CA ILE A 23 -3.20 6.07 7.70
C ILE A 23 -1.96 5.99 6.81
N LEU A 24 -2.14 5.64 5.53
CA LEU A 24 -1.05 5.53 4.57
C LEU A 24 -0.35 6.88 4.36
N LYS A 25 -1.12 7.96 4.21
CA LYS A 25 -0.56 9.32 4.08
C LYS A 25 0.30 9.68 5.29
N ASN A 26 -0.18 9.44 6.51
CA ASN A 26 0.58 9.73 7.73
C ASN A 26 1.87 8.93 7.78
N ALA A 27 1.88 7.67 7.33
CA ALA A 27 3.10 6.86 7.26
C ALA A 27 4.15 7.44 6.29
N PHE A 28 3.71 7.97 5.14
CA PHE A 28 4.60 8.68 4.22
C PHE A 28 5.09 10.01 4.79
N ASP A 29 4.21 10.79 5.43
CA ASP A 29 4.58 12.07 6.07
C ASP A 29 5.57 11.85 7.23
N GLU A 30 5.42 10.78 8.01
CA GLU A 30 6.38 10.36 9.03
C GLU A 30 7.76 10.11 8.43
N ARG A 31 7.82 9.39 7.30
CA ARG A 31 9.07 9.13 6.58
C ARG A 31 9.72 10.40 6.06
N VAL A 32 8.92 11.37 5.60
CA VAL A 32 9.42 12.68 5.17
C VAL A 32 10.02 13.44 6.36
N CYS A 33 9.36 13.38 7.53
CA CYS A 33 9.85 14.03 8.75
C CYS A 33 11.10 13.35 9.34
N SER A 34 11.30 12.06 9.10
CA SER A 34 12.40 11.30 9.68
C SER A 34 12.92 10.20 8.77
N GLU A 35 14.16 10.38 8.28
CA GLU A 35 14.83 9.38 7.43
C GLU A 35 15.19 8.09 8.15
N SER A 36 15.10 8.05 9.48
CA SER A 36 15.32 6.84 10.28
C SER A 36 14.18 5.81 10.16
N ILE A 37 13.03 6.20 9.60
CA ILE A 37 11.92 5.27 9.37
C ILE A 37 12.22 4.50 8.08
N LEU A 38 12.62 3.25 8.22
CA LEU A 38 12.98 2.42 7.07
C LEU A 38 11.84 1.50 6.62
N PHE A 39 10.92 1.17 7.53
CA PHE A 39 9.87 0.19 7.27
C PHE A 39 8.61 0.47 8.09
N ARG A 40 7.44 0.26 7.48
CA ARG A 40 6.13 0.24 8.14
C ARG A 40 5.29 -0.89 7.55
N ALA A 41 4.51 -1.58 8.39
CA ALA A 41 3.55 -2.57 7.93
C ALA A 41 2.18 -2.30 8.55
N PHE A 42 1.13 -2.56 7.78
CA PHE A 42 -0.26 -2.38 8.15
C PHE A 42 -1.04 -3.63 7.75
N GLU A 43 -1.87 -4.10 8.66
CA GLU A 43 -2.82 -5.18 8.41
C GLU A 43 -4.20 -4.56 8.30
N PHE A 44 -4.79 -4.60 7.10
CA PHE A 44 -6.15 -4.13 6.86
C PHE A 44 -7.10 -5.33 6.69
N ASN A 45 -8.38 -5.09 6.37
CA ASN A 45 -9.38 -6.15 6.41
C ASN A 45 -9.13 -7.26 5.38
N CYS A 46 -8.73 -6.88 4.17
CA CYS A 46 -8.54 -7.77 3.02
C CYS A 46 -7.09 -7.75 2.50
N PHE A 47 -6.27 -6.80 2.95
CA PHE A 47 -4.91 -6.62 2.46
C PHE A 47 -3.93 -6.27 3.57
N ASP A 48 -2.75 -6.88 3.50
CA ASP A 48 -1.59 -6.41 4.24
C ASP A 48 -0.75 -5.49 3.34
N VAL A 49 -0.24 -4.40 3.90
CA VAL A 49 0.54 -3.38 3.21
C VAL A 49 1.83 -3.14 3.95
N SER A 50 2.96 -3.43 3.30
CA SER A 50 4.29 -3.15 3.82
C SER A 50 4.96 -2.06 2.99
N LEU A 51 5.35 -0.96 3.64
CA LEU A 51 6.12 0.14 3.06
C LEU A 51 7.60 -0.09 3.41
N ASP A 52 8.40 -0.53 2.43
CA ASP A 52 9.85 -0.66 2.56
C ASP A 52 10.50 0.59 1.96
N PHE A 53 10.75 1.59 2.80
CA PHE A 53 11.36 2.85 2.40
C PHE A 53 12.84 2.71 2.08
N GLU A 54 13.51 1.70 2.62
CA GLU A 54 14.90 1.39 2.31
C GLU A 54 15.04 0.90 0.86
N LYS A 55 14.14 0.00 0.44
CA LYS A 55 14.12 -0.53 -0.94
C LYS A 55 13.30 0.31 -1.91
N GLY A 56 12.49 1.25 -1.42
CA GLY A 56 11.65 2.11 -2.23
C GLY A 56 10.42 1.41 -2.82
N ILE A 57 9.95 0.34 -2.18
CA ILE A 57 8.84 -0.49 -2.66
C ILE A 57 7.73 -0.60 -1.62
N VAL A 58 6.53 -0.89 -2.10
CA VAL A 58 5.38 -1.31 -1.30
C VAL A 58 5.03 -2.73 -1.68
N THR A 59 4.89 -3.59 -0.69
CA THR A 59 4.37 -4.95 -0.85
C THR A 59 2.91 -4.96 -0.44
N LEU A 60 2.04 -5.34 -1.37
CA LEU A 60 0.63 -5.60 -1.13
C LEU A 60 0.39 -7.10 -1.10
N GLN A 61 -0.25 -7.59 -0.06
CA GLN A 61 -0.65 -8.98 0.04
C GLN A 61 -2.16 -9.08 0.20
N ASP A 62 -2.81 -9.75 -0.75
CA ASP A 62 -4.22 -10.12 -0.67
C ASP A 62 -4.36 -11.32 0.26
N VAL A 63 -4.84 -11.09 1.49
CA VAL A 63 -4.98 -12.15 2.51
C VAL A 63 -6.13 -13.11 2.23
N LEU A 64 -7.06 -12.71 1.34
CA LEU A 64 -8.21 -13.52 0.96
C LEU A 64 -7.87 -14.49 -0.19
N SER A 65 -6.75 -14.31 -0.87
CA SER A 65 -6.28 -15.15 -1.97
C SER A 65 -5.13 -16.06 -1.52
N ALA A 66 -5.33 -17.38 -1.59
CA ALA A 66 -4.27 -18.35 -1.35
C ALA A 66 -3.47 -18.65 -2.65
N GLY A 67 -2.23 -18.16 -2.75
CA GLY A 67 -1.28 -18.52 -3.82
C GLY A 67 -0.16 -17.49 -4.04
N GLU A 68 0.91 -17.85 -4.76
CA GLU A 68 2.04 -16.94 -5.06
C GLU A 68 1.61 -15.64 -5.76
N SER A 69 0.49 -15.65 -6.48
CA SER A 69 -0.06 -14.46 -7.15
C SER A 69 -0.91 -13.57 -6.23
N SER A 70 -0.85 -13.74 -4.90
CA SER A 70 -1.51 -12.89 -3.92
C SER A 70 -0.64 -11.73 -3.42
N VAL A 71 0.64 -11.71 -3.77
CA VAL A 71 1.59 -10.66 -3.39
C VAL A 71 1.98 -9.82 -4.60
N LEU A 72 2.07 -8.51 -4.42
CA LEU A 72 2.52 -7.55 -5.43
C LEU A 72 3.51 -6.57 -4.80
N ASP A 73 4.74 -6.56 -5.31
CA ASP A 73 5.70 -5.49 -5.06
C ASP A 73 5.53 -4.40 -6.12
N ILE A 74 5.38 -3.15 -5.68
CA ILE A 74 5.20 -1.99 -6.54
C ILE A 74 6.08 -0.83 -6.03
N PRO A 75 6.70 -0.02 -6.91
CA PRO A 75 7.42 1.18 -6.47
C PRO A 75 6.53 2.11 -5.63
N ILE A 76 7.09 2.69 -4.56
CA ILE A 76 6.35 3.62 -3.67
C ILE A 76 5.67 4.74 -4.47
N ARG A 77 6.34 5.28 -5.48
CA ARG A 77 5.79 6.35 -6.33
C ARG A 77 4.53 5.91 -7.08
N ASP A 78 4.54 4.70 -7.61
CA ASP A 78 3.42 4.15 -8.37
C ASP A 78 2.27 3.81 -7.41
N PHE A 79 2.57 3.30 -6.22
CA PHE A 79 1.59 3.07 -5.16
C PHE A 79 0.90 4.36 -4.72
N ILE A 80 1.66 5.43 -4.44
CA ILE A 80 1.14 6.76 -4.09
C ILE A 80 0.19 7.27 -5.20
N SER A 81 0.61 7.14 -6.46
CA SER A 81 -0.20 7.55 -7.61
C SER A 81 -1.48 6.73 -7.73
N ALA A 82 -1.41 5.41 -7.59
CA ALA A 82 -2.56 4.51 -7.67
C ALA A 82 -3.57 4.75 -6.54
N CYS A 83 -3.07 5.08 -5.34
CA CYS A 83 -3.89 5.36 -4.18
C CYS A 83 -4.40 6.82 -4.13
N GLY A 84 -3.96 7.68 -5.04
CA GLY A 84 -4.29 9.11 -5.03
C GLY A 84 -3.82 9.82 -3.76
N LEU A 85 -2.72 9.37 -3.16
CA LEU A 85 -2.20 9.96 -1.93
C LEU A 85 -1.53 11.29 -2.27
N ASN A 86 -2.04 12.38 -1.71
CA ASN A 86 -1.39 13.69 -1.80
C ASN A 86 -0.38 13.82 -0.66
N VAL A 87 0.78 13.19 -0.84
CA VAL A 87 1.90 13.29 0.12
C VAL A 87 2.62 14.62 -0.11
N SER A 88 2.84 15.35 0.98
CA SER A 88 3.62 16.58 0.92
C SER A 88 5.10 16.20 0.93
N CYS A 89 5.77 16.32 -0.22
CA CYS A 89 7.23 16.30 -0.27
C CYS A 89 7.83 17.55 0.39
#